data_AF-C7CC94-F1
#
_entry.id   AF-C7CC94-F1
#
_cell.length_a   1.000
_cell.length_b   1.000
_cell.length_c   1.000
_cell.angle_alpha   90.00
_cell.angle_beta   90.00
_cell.angle_gamma   90.00
#
_symmetry.space_group_name_H-M   'P 1'
#
loop_
_entity.id
_entity.type
_entity.pdbx_description
1 polymer ?
#
loop_
_entity_poly.entity_id
_entity_poly.type
_entity_poly.pdbx_seq_one_letter_code
_entity_poly.pdbx_strand_id
1 'polypeptide(L)' 'MKRGQRPSADQVVLMLRQIEVQAAQGKSIAVACKEADVSEQSYVTSAYARRSSTR' A
#
# COMPACT_ATOMS: atom_id res chain seq x y z
N MET A 1 4.91 -6.58 8.83
CA MET A 1 5.61 -5.44 9.50
C MET A 1 4.92 -5.08 10.81
N LYS A 2 5.63 -4.50 11.79
CA LYS A 2 4.98 -4.01 13.03
C LYS A 2 3.96 -2.93 12.66
N ARG A 3 2.71 -3.04 13.14
CA ARG A 3 1.67 -2.03 12.90
C ARG A 3 2.19 -0.65 13.32
N GLY A 4 2.15 0.32 12.41
CA GLY A 4 2.55 1.70 12.66
C GLY A 4 3.97 2.07 12.21
N GLN A 5 4.81 1.12 11.79
CA GLN A 5 6.13 1.43 11.24
C GLN A 5 6.02 1.73 9.75
N ARG A 6 6.42 2.95 9.34
CA ARG A 6 6.51 3.31 7.92
C ARG A 6 7.73 2.61 7.31
N PRO A 7 7.59 1.96 6.14
CA PRO A 7 8.73 1.39 5.44
C PRO A 7 9.72 2.49 5.03
N SER A 8 11.01 2.15 5.00
CA SER A 8 12.01 3.05 4.41
C SER A 8 11.81 3.18 2.89
N ALA A 9 12.37 4.22 2.28
CA ALA A 9 12.29 4.41 0.83
C ALA A 9 12.80 3.18 0.06
N ASP A 10 13.91 2.59 0.51
CA ASP A 10 14.47 1.38 -0.09
C ASP A 10 13.51 0.18 0.02
N GLN A 11 12.83 0.03 1.16
CA GLN A 11 11.82 -1.03 1.33
C GLN A 11 10.62 -0.82 0.39
N VAL A 12 10.20 0.43 0.18
CA VAL A 12 9.12 0.75 -0.76
C VAL A 12 9.54 0.41 -2.19
N VAL A 13 10.77 0.74 -2.59
CA VAL A 13 11.28 0.42 -3.94
C VAL A 13 11.32 -1.09 -4.18
N LEU A 14 11.76 -1.87 -3.19
CA LEU A 14 11.78 -3.33 -3.29
C LEU A 14 10.36 -3.92 -3.43
N MET A 15 9.41 -3.42 -2.64
CA MET A 15 8.00 -3.85 -2.73
C MET A 15 7.40 -3.55 -4.10
N LEU A 16 7.60 -2.34 -4.62
CA LEU A 16 7.13 -1.95 -5.95
C LEU A 16 7.73 -2.83 -7.05
N ARG A 17 9.04 -3.12 -6.94
CA ARG A 17 9.70 -4.01 -7.90
C ARG A 17 9.14 -5.42 -7.87
N GLN A 18 8.78 -5.92 -6.70
CA GLN A 18 8.17 -7.24 -6.55
C GLN A 18 6.76 -7.28 -7.18
N ILE A 19 5.97 -6.22 -7.01
CA ILE A 19 4.66 -6.06 -7.65
C ILE A 19 4.79 -6.01 -9.17
N GLU A 20 5.75 -5.25 -9.71
CA GLU A 20 6.00 -5.18 -11.16
C GLU A 20 6.32 -6.54 -11.77
N VAL A 21 7.18 -7.33 -11.11
CA VAL A 21 7.55 -8.67 -11.58
C VAL A 21 6.33 -9.59 -11.59
N GLN A 22 5.51 -9.55 -10.55
CA GLN A 22 4.30 -10.35 -10.45
C GLN A 22 3.23 -9.95 -11.47
N ALA A 23 3.07 -8.64 -11.70
CA ALA A 23 2.20 -8.12 -12.74
C ALA A 23 2.67 -8.54 -14.15
N ALA A 24 3.98 -8.51 -14.41
CA ALA A 24 4.56 -8.99 -15.66
C ALA A 24 4.38 -10.50 -15.86
N GLN A 25 4.26 -11.27 -14.77
CA GLN A 25 3.90 -12.69 -14.79
C GLN A 25 2.39 -12.94 -15.02
N GLY A 26 1.59 -11.89 -15.21
CA GLY A 26 0.15 -11.99 -15.45
C GLY A 26 -0.71 -12.06 -14.19
N LYS A 27 -0.14 -11.86 -13.00
CA LYS A 27 -0.94 -11.73 -11.77
C LYS A 27 -1.66 -10.38 -11.75
N SER A 28 -2.87 -10.36 -11.20
CA SER A 28 -3.58 -9.09 -11.01
C SER A 28 -2.88 -8.24 -9.95
N ILE A 29 -2.96 -6.92 -10.09
CA ILE A 29 -2.33 -5.97 -9.17
C ILE A 29 -2.79 -6.18 -7.73
N ALA A 30 -4.07 -6.50 -7.51
CA ALA A 30 -4.61 -6.79 -6.18
C ALA A 30 -3.95 -8.01 -5.52
N VAL A 31 -3.69 -9.08 -6.30
CA VAL A 31 -2.98 -10.26 -5.82
C VAL A 31 -1.52 -9.91 -5.54
N ALA A 32 -0.89 -9.14 -6.43
CA ALA A 32 0.51 -8.78 -6.28
C ALA A 32 0.78 -7.89 -5.05
N CYS A 33 -0.08 -6.90 -4.80
CA CYS A 33 0.00 -6.07 -3.60
C CYS A 33 -0.19 -6.90 -2.32
N LYS A 34 -1.15 -7.84 -2.32
CA LYS A 34 -1.38 -8.74 -1.19
C LYS A 34 -0.16 -9.63 -0.92
N GLU A 35 0.45 -10.18 -1.96
CA GLU A 35 1.66 -11.00 -1.84
C GLU A 35 2.89 -10.20 -1.37
N ALA A 36 2.94 -8.90 -1.67
CA ALA A 36 3.99 -7.99 -1.18
C ALA A 36 3.74 -7.47 0.26
N ASP A 37 2.73 -7.98 0.97
CA ASP A 37 2.26 -7.47 2.27
C ASP A 37 1.93 -5.96 2.24
N VAL A 38 1.57 -5.45 1.06
CA VAL A 38 1.17 -4.06 0.83
C VAL A 38 -0.36 -4.01 0.84
N SER A 39 -0.92 -3.33 1.84
CA SER A 39 -2.34 -2.97 1.81
C SER A 39 -2.52 -1.87 0.78
N GLU A 40 -3.43 -2.06 -0.17
CA GLU A 40 -3.92 -0.98 -1.03
C GLU A 40 -4.54 0.10 -0.12
N GLN A 41 -3.83 1.23 0.03
CA GLN A 41 -4.38 2.40 0.71
C GLN A 41 -5.05 3.29 -0.32
N SER A 42 -6.39 3.30 -0.32
CA SER A 42 -7.15 4.34 -1.00
C SER A 42 -6.90 5.67 -0.29
N TYR A 43 -6.28 6.62 -1.00
CA TYR A 43 -5.94 7.93 -0.47
C TYR A 43 -7.21 8.78 -0.35
N VAL A 44 -8.02 8.50 0.67
CA VAL A 44 -9.14 9.36 1.07
C VAL A 44 -8.52 10.53 1.84
N THR A 45 -8.09 11.56 1.11
CA THR A 45 -7.51 12.82 1.60
C THR A 45 -8.14 13.29 2.92
N SER A 46 -7.30 13.60 3.90
CA SER A 46 -7.64 14.03 5.28
C SER A 46 -8.69 15.15 5.43
N ALA A 47 -9.13 15.81 4.35
CA ALA A 47 -10.17 16.82 4.38
C ALA A 47 -11.52 16.27 4.86
N TYR A 48 -11.84 14.99 4.58
CA TYR A 48 -13.11 14.39 4.96
C TYR A 48 -13.12 13.86 6.42
N ALA A 49 -11.95 13.49 6.96
CA ALA A 49 -11.86 12.88 8.29
C ALA A 49 -12.03 13.88 9.45
N ARG A 50 -11.64 15.15 9.25
CA ARG A 50 -11.75 16.19 10.30
C ARG A 50 -13.17 16.66 10.57
N ARG A 51 -14.13 16.39 9.67
CA ARG A 51 -15.52 16.85 9.85
C ARG A 51 -16.34 15.93 10.75
N SER A 52 -15.87 14.71 10.98
CA SER A 52 -16.58 13.69 11.77
C SER A 52 -16.28 13.74 13.27
N SER A 53 -15.23 14.46 13.68
CA SER A 53 -14.76 14.53 15.07
C SER A 53 -15.30 15.74 15.86
N THR A 54 -16.43 16.29 15.42
CA THR A 54 -17.17 17.35 16.12
C THR A 54 -18.62 16.91 16.35
N ARG A 55 -18.80 15.80 17.06
CA ARG A 55 -20.09 15.43 17.65
C ARG A 55 -19.88 14.72 18.97
#